data_AF-A0A3D4UZD2-F1
#
_entry.id   AF-A0A3D4UZD2-F1
#
_cell.length_a   1.000
_cell.length_b   1.000
_cell.length_c   1.000
_cell.angle_alpha   90.00
_cell.angle_beta   90.00
_cell.angle_gamma   90.00
#
_symmetry.space_group_name_H-M   'P 1'
#
loop_
_entity.id
_entity.type
_entity.pdbx_description
1 polymer ?
#
loop_
_entity_poly.entity_id
_entity_poly.type
_entity_poly.pdbx_seq_one_letter_code
_entity_poly.pdbx_strand_id
1 'polypeptide(L)'
;LFAEGKALKKVVMSIETDSKGLEEPKDPANDNVFALIRLFGDKAKQDEIADKYRAGGFGYGHAKLELLEMIENYFGEAREKRKELEKDLDYVKDVLREGGNKARERAESVMEPIREATGIIRSF
;
A
#
# COMPACT_ATOMS: atom_id res chain seq x y z
N LEU A 1 3.27 1.12 -2.96
CA LEU A 1 2.40 2.28 -3.26
C LEU A 1 2.86 3.02 -4.52
N PHE A 2 3.94 3.82 -4.47
CA PHE A 2 4.32 4.74 -5.56
C PHE A 2 5.49 4.30 -6.46
N ALA A 3 6.03 3.09 -6.29
CA ALA A 3 6.96 2.53 -7.27
C ALA A 3 6.17 2.11 -8.53
N GLU A 4 6.74 2.37 -9.72
CA GLU A 4 6.12 2.10 -11.02
C GLU A 4 7.09 1.32 -11.93
N GLY A 5 6.54 0.59 -12.91
CA GLY A 5 7.30 -0.01 -14.00
C GLY A 5 8.42 -0.96 -13.52
N LYS A 6 9.66 -0.72 -13.96
CA LYS A 6 10.81 -1.61 -13.63
C LYS A 6 11.05 -1.74 -12.13
N ALA A 7 10.85 -0.66 -11.36
CA ALA A 7 11.08 -0.68 -9.91
C ALA A 7 10.05 -1.56 -9.21
N LEU A 8 8.76 -1.40 -9.55
CA LEU A 8 7.69 -2.23 -8.99
C LEU A 8 7.87 -3.70 -9.40
N LYS A 9 8.09 -3.96 -10.69
CA LYS A 9 8.30 -5.32 -11.20
C LYS A 9 9.44 -6.03 -10.48
N LYS A 10 10.55 -5.35 -10.19
CA LYS A 10 11.67 -5.94 -9.45
C LYS A 10 11.24 -6.41 -8.06
N VAL A 11 10.49 -5.58 -7.32
CA VAL A 11 10.02 -5.91 -5.95
C VAL A 11 9.01 -7.05 -5.98
N VAL A 12 8.05 -7.04 -6.92
CA VAL A 12 7.06 -8.13 -7.05
C VAL A 12 7.75 -9.45 -7.42
N MET A 13 8.73 -9.40 -8.32
CA MET A 13 9.45 -10.61 -8.73
C MET A 13 10.32 -11.21 -7.62
N SER A 14 10.78 -10.41 -6.66
CA SER A 14 11.57 -10.88 -5.52
C SER A 14 10.76 -11.50 -4.37
N ILE A 15 9.43 -11.56 -4.46
CA ILE A 15 8.62 -12.19 -3.40
C ILE A 15 9.04 -13.66 -3.24
N GLU A 16 9.31 -14.08 -2.01
CA GLU A 16 9.72 -15.44 -1.69
C GLU A 16 8.57 -16.43 -1.87
N THR A 17 8.85 -17.55 -2.54
CA THR A 17 7.94 -18.67 -2.80
C THR A 17 8.68 -19.98 -2.54
N ASP A 18 7.95 -21.10 -2.47
CA ASP A 18 8.59 -22.41 -2.37
C ASP A 18 9.26 -22.83 -3.70
N SER A 19 9.91 -24.00 -3.70
CA SER A 19 10.69 -24.54 -4.83
C SER A 19 9.92 -25.52 -5.72
N LYS A 20 8.59 -25.58 -5.66
CA LYS A 20 7.78 -26.46 -6.50
C LYS A 20 7.91 -26.10 -7.98
N GLY A 21 8.10 -27.12 -8.82
CA GLY A 21 8.17 -27.02 -10.29
C GLY A 21 6.86 -26.51 -10.91
N LEU A 22 6.89 -26.15 -12.19
CA LEU A 22 5.74 -25.53 -12.90
C LEU A 22 4.48 -26.40 -12.87
N GLU A 23 4.63 -27.69 -13.16
CA GLU A 23 3.53 -28.66 -13.23
C GLU A 23 2.98 -29.07 -11.85
N GLU A 24 3.75 -28.84 -10.78
CA GLU A 24 3.35 -29.25 -9.44
C GLU A 24 2.24 -28.35 -8.88
N PRO A 25 1.17 -28.91 -8.28
CA PRO A 25 0.14 -28.12 -7.60
C PRO A 25 0.71 -27.22 -6.49
N LYS A 26 0.29 -25.96 -6.50
CA LYS A 26 0.65 -24.97 -5.47
C LYS A 26 -0.45 -24.87 -4.43
N ASP A 27 -0.08 -24.46 -3.22
CA ASP A 27 -1.04 -24.24 -2.12
C ASP A 27 -1.29 -22.74 -1.92
N PRO A 28 -2.46 -22.20 -2.32
CA PRO A 28 -2.80 -20.80 -2.13
C PRO A 28 -2.81 -20.36 -0.66
N ALA A 29 -3.00 -21.29 0.30
CA ALA A 29 -3.04 -20.94 1.72
C ALA A 29 -1.65 -20.66 2.31
N ASN A 30 -0.59 -21.21 1.69
CA ASN A 30 0.79 -21.15 2.18
C ASN A 30 1.73 -20.40 1.22
N ASP A 31 1.19 -19.56 0.33
CA ASP A 31 1.97 -18.79 -0.63
C ASP A 31 1.84 -17.27 -0.39
N ASN A 32 2.99 -16.60 -0.29
CA ASN A 32 3.05 -15.16 -0.06
C ASN A 32 2.48 -14.34 -1.24
N VAL A 33 2.67 -14.82 -2.48
CA VAL A 33 2.15 -14.11 -3.66
C VAL A 33 0.62 -14.16 -3.63
N PHE A 34 0.04 -15.33 -3.35
CA PHE A 34 -1.41 -15.47 -3.23
C PHE A 34 -2.01 -14.68 -2.05
N ALA A 35 -1.31 -14.63 -0.91
CA ALA A 35 -1.72 -13.80 0.22
C ALA A 35 -1.84 -12.31 -0.17
N LEU A 36 -0.93 -11.80 -1.00
CA LEU A 36 -1.00 -10.44 -1.53
C LEU A 36 -2.09 -10.28 -2.59
N ILE A 37 -2.28 -11.26 -3.48
CA ILE A 37 -3.37 -11.25 -4.48
C ILE A 37 -4.73 -11.07 -3.80
N ARG A 38 -4.96 -11.69 -2.63
CA ARG A 38 -6.21 -11.52 -1.86
C ARG A 38 -6.50 -10.08 -1.43
N LEU A 39 -5.49 -9.21 -1.35
CA LEU A 39 -5.66 -7.81 -0.97
C LEU A 39 -6.12 -6.94 -2.15
N PHE A 40 -5.92 -7.40 -3.38
CA PHE A 40 -6.18 -6.60 -4.59
C PHE A 40 -7.24 -7.21 -5.52
N GLY A 41 -7.31 -8.53 -5.61
CA GLY A 41 -8.28 -9.23 -6.44
C GLY A 41 -9.65 -9.32 -5.77
N ASP A 42 -10.72 -9.25 -6.56
CA ASP A 42 -12.05 -9.61 -6.08
C ASP A 42 -12.17 -11.13 -5.84
N LYS A 43 -13.30 -11.56 -5.28
CA LYS A 43 -13.50 -12.98 -4.93
C LYS A 43 -13.41 -13.89 -6.16
N ALA A 44 -13.94 -13.47 -7.31
CA ALA A 44 -13.91 -14.25 -8.53
C ALA A 44 -12.47 -14.46 -9.04
N LYS A 45 -11.66 -13.40 -9.06
CA LYS A 45 -10.26 -13.45 -9.49
C LYS A 45 -9.38 -14.23 -8.51
N GLN A 46 -9.64 -14.10 -7.21
CA GLN A 46 -8.98 -14.92 -6.19
C GLN A 46 -9.24 -16.41 -6.42
N ASP A 47 -10.49 -16.79 -6.66
CA ASP A 47 -10.87 -18.20 -6.88
C ASP A 47 -10.28 -18.72 -8.21
N GLU A 48 -10.31 -17.92 -9.28
CA GLU A 48 -9.67 -18.24 -10.56
C GLU A 48 -8.18 -18.58 -10.39
N ILE A 49 -7.43 -17.72 -9.68
CA ILE A 49 -5.99 -17.94 -9.47
C ILE A 49 -5.75 -19.12 -8.53
N ALA A 50 -6.59 -19.30 -7.50
CA ALA A 50 -6.48 -20.44 -6.60
C ALA A 50 -6.68 -21.77 -7.32
N ASP A 51 -7.63 -21.83 -8.26
CA ASP A 51 -7.90 -23.02 -9.04
C ASP A 51 -6.77 -23.32 -10.02
N LYS A 52 -6.18 -22.28 -10.65
CA LYS A 52 -4.96 -22.43 -11.45
C LYS A 52 -3.78 -22.97 -10.63
N TYR A 53 -3.61 -22.50 -9.39
CA TYR A 53 -2.59 -23.02 -8.46
C TYR A 53 -2.78 -24.51 -8.19
N ARG A 54 -4.01 -24.93 -7.90
CA ARG A 54 -4.34 -26.33 -7.58
C ARG A 54 -4.26 -27.26 -8.79
N ALA A 55 -4.56 -26.75 -9.99
CA ALA A 55 -4.55 -27.53 -11.23
C ALA A 55 -3.13 -27.92 -11.68
N GLY A 56 -2.09 -27.18 -11.28
CA GLY A 56 -0.75 -27.33 -11.85
C GLY A 56 -0.62 -26.61 -13.21
N GLY A 57 0.60 -26.54 -13.75
CA GLY A 57 0.90 -25.79 -14.99
C GLY A 57 0.92 -24.26 -14.81
N PHE A 58 0.60 -23.77 -13.61
CA PHE A 58 0.64 -22.36 -13.24
C PHE A 58 1.71 -22.11 -12.18
N GLY A 59 2.84 -21.54 -12.61
CA GLY A 59 3.98 -21.24 -11.75
C GLY A 59 3.87 -19.90 -11.00
N TYR A 60 4.72 -19.73 -9.99
CA TYR A 60 4.82 -18.49 -9.21
C TYR A 60 5.12 -17.24 -10.05
N GLY A 61 5.86 -17.40 -11.15
CA GLY A 61 6.11 -16.29 -12.08
C GLY A 61 4.83 -15.74 -12.71
N HIS A 62 3.87 -16.61 -13.05
CA HIS A 62 2.58 -16.19 -13.59
C HIS A 62 1.74 -15.46 -12.53
N ALA A 63 1.66 -16.00 -11.31
CA ALA A 63 0.99 -15.32 -10.20
C ALA A 63 1.62 -13.95 -9.87
N LYS A 64 2.95 -13.84 -9.91
CA LYS A 64 3.65 -12.56 -9.72
C LYS A 64 3.31 -11.55 -10.81
N LEU A 65 3.09 -11.98 -12.05
CA LEU A 65 2.65 -11.08 -13.13
C LEU A 65 1.21 -10.61 -12.93
N GLU A 66 0.30 -11.51 -12.54
CA GLU A 66 -1.08 -11.15 -12.19
C GLU A 66 -1.12 -10.16 -11.02
N LEU A 67 -0.34 -10.41 -9.96
CA LEU A 67 -0.21 -9.50 -8.83
C LEU A 67 0.35 -8.13 -9.25
N LEU A 68 1.35 -8.11 -10.13
CA LEU A 68 1.94 -6.87 -10.65
C LEU A 68 0.87 -6.02 -11.33
N GLU A 69 0.07 -6.62 -12.22
CA GLU A 69 -1.01 -5.93 -12.92
C GLU A 69 -2.07 -5.40 -11.96
N MET A 70 -2.48 -6.20 -10.96
CA MET A 70 -3.42 -5.76 -9.93
C MET A 70 -2.90 -4.54 -9.16
N ILE A 71 -1.63 -4.53 -8.76
CA ILE A 71 -1.03 -3.41 -8.03
C ILE A 71 -0.92 -2.16 -8.92
N GLU A 72 -0.55 -2.32 -10.20
CA GLU A 72 -0.49 -1.22 -11.17
C GLU A 72 -1.88 -0.57 -11.34
N ASN A 73 -2.92 -1.38 -11.53
CA ASN A 73 -4.29 -0.89 -11.69
C ASN A 73 -4.82 -0.23 -10.41
N TYR A 74 -4.64 -0.87 -9.26
CA TYR A 74 -5.16 -0.38 -7.98
C TYR A 74 -4.55 0.98 -7.58
N PHE A 75 -3.24 1.17 -7.78
CA PHE A 75 -2.56 2.43 -7.42
C PHE A 75 -2.43 3.43 -8.56
N GLY A 76 -2.91 3.13 -9.77
CA GLY A 76 -2.80 3.99 -10.95
C GLY A 76 -3.32 5.40 -10.67
N GLU A 77 -4.57 5.51 -10.21
CA GLU A 77 -5.19 6.80 -9.88
C GLU A 77 -4.43 7.54 -8.78
N ALA A 78 -4.03 6.86 -7.70
CA ALA A 78 -3.28 7.48 -6.60
C ALA A 78 -1.90 7.99 -7.04
N ARG A 79 -1.25 7.32 -8.00
CA ARG A 79 0.04 7.75 -8.55
C ARG A 79 -0.11 8.95 -9.47
N GLU A 80 -1.13 8.96 -10.33
CA GLU A 80 -1.45 10.16 -11.12
C GLU A 80 -1.77 11.34 -10.20
N LYS A 81 -2.56 11.12 -9.15
CA LYS A 81 -2.85 12.18 -8.19
C LYS A 81 -1.60 12.70 -7.49
N ARG A 82 -0.67 11.81 -7.13
CA ARG A 82 0.63 12.20 -6.56
C ARG A 82 1.43 13.05 -7.55
N LYS A 83 1.49 12.66 -8.83
CA LYS A 83 2.20 13.43 -9.89
C LYS A 83 1.55 14.80 -10.12
N GLU A 84 0.24 14.92 -9.98
CA GLU A 84 -0.45 16.22 -9.99
C GLU A 84 -0.02 17.09 -8.79
N LEU A 85 -0.06 16.54 -7.58
CA LEU A 85 0.31 17.26 -6.35
C LEU A 85 1.79 17.65 -6.33
N GLU A 86 2.68 16.86 -6.92
CA GLU A 86 4.09 17.20 -7.07
C GLU A 86 4.31 18.45 -7.94
N LYS A 87 3.36 18.81 -8.82
CA LYS A 87 3.42 20.03 -9.63
C LYS A 87 2.94 21.27 -8.87
N ASP A 88 2.24 21.09 -7.75
CA ASP A 88 1.69 22.17 -6.92
C ASP A 88 2.03 21.93 -5.43
N LEU A 89 3.28 22.17 -5.08
CA LEU A 89 3.75 22.00 -3.71
C LEU A 89 3.19 23.05 -2.75
N ASP A 90 2.69 24.18 -3.25
CA ASP A 90 2.12 25.22 -2.40
C ASP A 90 0.75 24.79 -1.88
N TYR A 91 -0.09 24.20 -2.73
CA TYR A 91 -1.31 23.52 -2.27
C TYR A 91 -1.01 22.46 -1.19
N VAL A 92 0.04 21.63 -1.38
CA VAL A 92 0.42 20.61 -0.38
C VAL A 92 0.79 21.26 0.96
N LYS A 93 1.57 22.35 0.95
CA LYS A 93 1.93 23.08 2.18
C LYS A 93 0.72 23.71 2.85
N ASP A 94 -0.25 24.18 2.09
CA ASP A 94 -1.47 24.79 2.64
C ASP A 94 -2.35 23.74 3.32
N VAL A 95 -2.50 22.56 2.73
CA VAL A 95 -3.17 21.42 3.37
C VAL A 95 -2.46 21.04 4.68
N LEU A 96 -1.13 20.98 4.69
CA LEU A 96 -0.36 20.69 5.91
C LEU A 96 -0.53 21.78 6.98
N ARG A 97 -0.55 23.06 6.57
CA ARG A 97 -0.74 24.20 7.47
C ARG A 97 -2.12 24.18 8.11
N GLU A 98 -3.15 23.87 7.33
CA GLU A 98 -4.52 23.72 7.83
C GLU A 98 -4.62 22.58 8.85
N GLY A 99 -4.03 21.43 8.54
CA GLY A 99 -3.93 20.31 9.49
C GLY A 99 -3.19 20.69 10.78
N GLY A 100 -2.10 21.46 10.65
CA GLY A 100 -1.35 22.00 11.78
C GLY A 100 -2.16 22.96 12.65
N ASN A 101 -3.00 23.80 12.04
CA ASN A 101 -3.89 24.71 12.78
C ASN A 101 -4.94 23.93 13.58
N LYS A 102 -5.59 22.93 12.97
CA LYS A 102 -6.56 22.05 13.64
C LYS A 102 -5.92 21.27 14.80
N ALA A 103 -4.72 20.73 14.57
CA ALA A 103 -3.98 20.03 15.61
C ALA A 103 -3.58 20.96 16.76
N ARG A 104 -3.14 22.19 16.45
CA ARG A 104 -2.77 23.20 17.44
C ARG A 104 -3.97 23.60 18.30
N GLU A 105 -5.14 23.84 17.70
CA GLU A 105 -6.36 24.16 18.44
C GLU A 105 -6.67 23.08 19.50
N ARG A 106 -6.62 21.80 19.10
CA ARG A 106 -6.80 20.69 20.04
C ARG A 106 -5.70 20.67 21.10
N ALA A 107 -4.44 20.82 20.71
CA ALA A 107 -3.32 20.81 21.63
C ALA A 107 -3.42 21.93 22.68
N GLU A 108 -3.82 23.14 22.28
CA GLU A 108 -3.99 24.25 23.21
C GLU A 108 -5.12 23.99 24.21
N SER A 109 -6.24 23.42 23.77
CA SER A 109 -7.33 23.03 24.69
C SER A 109 -6.89 22.04 25.77
N VAL A 110 -5.89 21.19 25.47
CA VAL A 110 -5.33 20.21 26.41
C VAL A 110 -4.24 20.82 27.28
N MET A 111 -3.38 21.65 26.69
CA MET A 111 -2.22 22.22 27.40
C MET A 111 -2.61 23.35 28.35
N GLU A 112 -3.72 24.06 28.13
CA GLU A 112 -4.15 25.14 29.01
C GLU A 112 -4.30 24.71 30.48
N PRO A 113 -5.13 23.70 30.83
CA PRO A 113 -5.25 23.26 32.22
C PRO A 113 -3.95 22.66 32.78
N ILE A 114 -3.11 22.05 31.93
CA ILE A 114 -1.82 21.49 32.35
C ILE A 114 -0.87 22.63 32.76
N ARG A 115 -0.81 23.71 31.97
CA ARG A 115 0.02 24.89 32.27
C ARG A 115 -0.46 25.57 33.54
N GLU A 116 -1.77 25.70 33.74
CA GLU A 116 -2.34 26.22 34.99
C GLU A 116 -1.91 25.39 36.21
N ALA A 117 -2.00 24.06 36.13
CA ALA A 117 -1.63 23.17 37.22
C ALA A 117 -0.13 23.11 37.51
N THR A 118 0.71 23.34 36.49
CA THR A 118 2.18 23.20 36.58
C THR A 118 2.92 24.53 36.73
N GLY A 119 2.22 25.66 36.55
CA GLY A 119 2.82 27.00 36.60
C GLY A 119 3.69 27.35 35.39
N ILE A 120 3.57 26.64 34.28
CA ILE A 120 4.33 26.91 33.05
C ILE A 120 3.70 28.09 32.30
N ILE A 121 4.40 29.22 32.25
CA ILE A 121 3.95 30.46 31.59
C ILE A 121 4.49 30.52 30.16
N ARG A 122 3.68 30.99 29.19
CA ARG A 122 4.18 31.31 27.84
C ARG A 122 5.07 32.55 27.92
N SER A 123 6.38 32.41 27.69
CA SER A 123 7.21 33.55 27.31
C SER A 123 6.93 33.85 25.84
N PHE A 124 6.40 35.04 25.56
CA PHE A 124 6.16 35.54 24.21
C PHE A 124 7.48 35.81 23.48
#